data_AF-A0A0K8TMU9-F1
#
_entry.id   AF-A0A0K8TMU9-F1
#
_cell.length_a   1.000
_cell.length_b   1.000
_cell.length_c   1.000
_cell.angle_alpha   90.00
_cell.angle_beta   90.00
_cell.angle_gamma   90.00
#
_symmetry.space_group_name_H-M   'P 1'
#
loop_
_entity.id
_entity.type
_entity.pdbx_description
1 polymer ?
#
loop_
_entity_poly.entity_id
_entity_poly.type
_entity_poly.pdbx_seq_one_letter_code
_entity_poly.pdbx_strand_id
1 'polypeptide(L)'
;SPCQVVFGVHMIRHASAYRLLRELDLLVDGEFVELPLNPRLTLLNDIIAQKLSEAHLKATRHYNLRSRPVKFHPGQIVYRRNFHLSNAAEKYNAKLGKKFLDCRISKIVGANLYELEDTNGRPLGTYHAKDIR
;
A
#
# COMPACT_ATOMS: atom_id res chain seq x y z
N SER A 1 -40.42 13.77 -3.76
CA SER A 1 -39.78 13.36 -5.02
C SER A 1 -39.21 11.96 -4.89
N PRO A 2 -39.59 10.98 -5.73
CA PRO A 2 -39.01 9.64 -5.69
C PRO A 2 -37.57 9.68 -6.25
N CYS A 3 -36.62 9.14 -5.49
CA CYS A 3 -35.25 8.95 -5.94
C CYS A 3 -35.13 7.51 -6.46
N GLN A 4 -34.68 7.33 -7.70
CA GLN A 4 -34.43 6.02 -8.29
C GLN A 4 -32.93 5.69 -8.19
N VAL A 5 -32.58 4.43 -7.95
CA VAL A 5 -31.21 3.93 -8.12
C VAL A 5 -31.09 3.27 -9.50
N VAL A 6 -29.87 3.00 -9.94
CA VAL A 6 -29.54 2.31 -11.20
C VAL A 6 -30.45 1.08 -11.40
N PHE A 7 -30.97 0.94 -12.61
CA PHE A 7 -31.94 -0.08 -13.05
C PHE A 7 -33.41 0.11 -12.60
N GLY A 8 -33.81 1.34 -12.26
CA GLY A 8 -35.24 1.70 -12.14
C GLY A 8 -35.91 1.22 -10.84
N VAL A 9 -35.12 0.69 -9.90
CA VAL A 9 -35.61 0.31 -8.57
C VAL A 9 -35.71 1.57 -7.68
N HIS A 10 -36.83 1.72 -6.98
CA HIS A 10 -37.03 2.82 -6.04
C HIS A 10 -36.04 2.74 -4.87
N MET A 11 -35.33 3.84 -4.60
CA MET A 11 -34.38 3.91 -3.49
C MET A 11 -35.12 3.93 -2.15
N ILE A 12 -34.91 2.90 -1.32
CA ILE A 12 -35.47 2.86 0.03
C ILE A 12 -34.60 3.75 0.93
N ARG A 13 -35.13 4.91 1.33
CA ARG A 13 -34.40 5.96 2.09
C ARG A 13 -34.45 5.81 3.61
N HIS A 14 -35.37 5.00 4.13
CA HIS A 14 -35.60 4.86 5.57
C HIS A 14 -35.35 3.43 6.02
N ALA A 15 -34.57 3.27 7.10
CA ALA A 15 -34.23 1.97 7.67
C ALA A 15 -35.47 1.17 8.10
N SER A 16 -36.51 1.85 8.60
CA SER A 16 -37.78 1.22 9.01
C SER A 16 -38.52 0.54 7.85
N ALA A 17 -38.37 1.06 6.63
CA ALA A 17 -39.01 0.48 5.46
C ALA A 17 -38.41 -0.89 5.07
N TYR A 18 -37.10 -1.10 5.31
CA TYR A 18 -36.47 -2.41 5.07
C TYR A 18 -37.06 -3.50 5.96
N ARG A 19 -37.42 -3.18 7.20
CA ARG A 19 -38.07 -4.14 8.11
C ARG A 19 -39.43 -4.58 7.58
N LEU A 20 -40.27 -3.63 7.16
CA LEU A 20 -41.57 -3.92 6.58
C LEU A 20 -41.46 -4.72 5.28
N LEU A 21 -40.49 -4.41 4.43
CA LEU A 21 -40.28 -5.14 3.18
C LEU A 21 -39.81 -6.58 3.40
N ARG A 22 -39.06 -6.85 4.48
CA ARG A 22 -38.72 -8.21 4.92
C ARG A 22 -39.93 -8.94 5.49
N GLU A 23 -40.73 -8.29 6.34
CA GLU A 23 -41.95 -8.87 6.92
C GLU A 23 -43.01 -9.19 5.86
N LEU A 24 -42.99 -8.50 4.73
CA LEU A 24 -43.87 -8.72 3.57
C LEU A 24 -43.27 -9.66 2.51
N ASP A 25 -42.09 -10.25 2.75
CA ASP A 25 -41.34 -11.09 1.78
C ASP A 25 -41.08 -10.41 0.41
N LEU A 26 -41.06 -9.07 0.37
CA LEU A 26 -40.81 -8.30 -0.85
C LEU A 26 -39.32 -7.97 -1.06
N LEU A 27 -38.49 -8.23 -0.04
CA LEU A 27 -37.06 -7.99 -0.06
C LEU A 27 -36.34 -9.28 0.33
N VAL A 28 -35.89 -10.03 -0.68
CA VAL A 28 -35.11 -11.25 -0.50
C VAL A 28 -33.65 -10.86 -0.22
N ASP A 29 -33.31 -10.73 1.06
CA ASP A 29 -31.93 -10.56 1.47
C ASP A 29 -31.19 -11.91 1.35
N GLY A 30 -30.60 -12.14 0.18
CA GLY A 30 -29.53 -13.14 0.05
C GLY A 30 -30.00 -14.56 -0.23
N GLU A 31 -30.78 -14.77 -1.28
CA GLU A 31 -30.51 -15.98 -2.06
C GLU A 31 -29.19 -15.74 -2.80
N PHE A 32 -28.11 -16.27 -2.24
CA PHE A 32 -26.91 -16.52 -3.04
C PHE A 32 -27.33 -17.49 -4.12
N VAL A 33 -27.66 -16.98 -5.30
CA VAL A 33 -27.82 -17.82 -6.48
C VAL A 33 -26.42 -18.38 -6.75
N GLU A 34 -26.22 -19.66 -6.42
CA GLU A 34 -25.06 -20.40 -6.90
C GLU A 34 -25.19 -20.47 -8.42
N LEU A 35 -24.61 -19.48 -9.09
CA LEU A 35 -24.52 -19.49 -10.54
C LEU A 35 -23.63 -20.69 -10.90
N PRO A 36 -24.12 -21.62 -11.74
CA PRO A 36 -23.32 -22.77 -12.13
C PRO A 36 -22.02 -22.27 -12.77
N LEU A 37 -20.90 -22.84 -12.33
CA LEU A 37 -19.57 -22.49 -12.81
C LEU A 37 -19.54 -22.68 -14.32
N ASN A 38 -19.57 -21.58 -15.07
CA ASN A 38 -19.53 -21.65 -16.52
C ASN A 38 -18.11 -22.04 -16.94
N PRO A 39 -17.90 -23.19 -17.60
CA PRO A 39 -16.57 -23.68 -17.97
C PRO A 39 -15.85 -22.72 -18.92
N ARG A 40 -16.57 -21.85 -19.64
CA ARG A 40 -15.95 -20.80 -20.46
C ARG A 40 -15.36 -19.69 -19.61
N LEU A 41 -16.00 -19.34 -18.49
CA LEU A 41 -15.51 -18.31 -17.58
C LEU A 41 -14.25 -18.78 -16.84
N THR A 42 -14.17 -20.05 -16.46
CA THR A 42 -12.95 -20.61 -15.85
C THR A 42 -11.79 -20.56 -16.84
N LEU A 43 -11.99 -21.04 -18.07
CA LEU A 43 -10.97 -20.96 -19.13
C LEU A 43 -10.52 -19.52 -19.39
N LEU A 44 -11.45 -18.58 -19.43
CA LEU A 44 -11.14 -17.16 -19.63
C LEU A 44 -10.34 -16.59 -18.46
N ASN A 45 -10.71 -16.91 -17.22
CA ASN A 45 -9.98 -16.50 -16.02
C ASN A 45 -8.57 -17.08 -16.00
N ASP A 46 -8.39 -18.34 -16.40
CA ASP A 46 -7.08 -18.97 -16.50
C ASP A 46 -6.19 -18.27 -17.53
N ILE A 47 -6.75 -17.93 -18.69
CA ILE A 47 -6.04 -17.16 -19.73
C ILE A 47 -5.65 -15.78 -19.19
N ILE A 48 -6.57 -15.07 -18.52
CA ILE A 48 -6.27 -13.76 -17.92
C ILE A 48 -5.16 -13.88 -16.88
N ALA A 49 -5.23 -14.85 -15.99
CA ALA A 49 -4.22 -15.08 -14.95
C ALA A 49 -2.84 -15.35 -15.56
N GLN A 50 -2.77 -16.17 -16.61
CA GLN A 50 -1.53 -16.42 -17.36
C GLN A 50 -0.98 -15.12 -17.97
N LYS A 51 -1.83 -14.33 -18.65
CA LYS A 51 -1.41 -13.07 -19.28
C LYS A 51 -0.95 -12.03 -18.27
N LEU A 52 -1.60 -11.94 -17.12
CA LEU A 52 -1.16 -11.08 -16.01
C LEU A 52 0.20 -11.52 -15.47
N SER A 53 0.43 -12.83 -15.33
CA SER A 53 1.73 -13.38 -14.91
C SER A 53 2.85 -13.05 -15.91
N GLU A 54 2.61 -13.28 -17.20
CA GLU A 54 3.56 -12.94 -18.28
C GLU A 54 3.88 -11.44 -18.29
N ALA A 55 2.86 -10.58 -18.17
CA ALA A 55 3.03 -9.14 -18.11
C ALA A 55 3.82 -8.72 -16.87
N HIS A 56 3.53 -9.31 -15.71
CA HIS A 56 4.28 -9.08 -14.47
C HIS A 56 5.76 -9.45 -14.63
N LEU A 57 6.08 -10.61 -15.19
CA LEU A 57 7.46 -11.04 -15.42
C LEU A 57 8.21 -10.10 -16.39
N LYS A 58 7.55 -9.66 -17.47
CA LYS A 58 8.13 -8.70 -18.41
C LYS A 58 8.40 -7.36 -17.73
N ALA A 59 7.43 -6.84 -16.98
CA ALA A 59 7.58 -5.61 -16.22
C ALA A 59 8.70 -5.72 -15.19
N THR A 60 8.73 -6.81 -14.42
CA THR A 60 9.76 -7.10 -13.41
C THR A 60 11.16 -7.02 -14.01
N ARG A 61 11.39 -7.64 -15.17
CA ARG A 61 12.70 -7.60 -15.85
C ARG A 61 13.14 -6.17 -16.17
N HIS A 62 12.23 -5.32 -16.64
CA HIS A 62 12.55 -3.92 -16.98
C HIS A 62 12.71 -3.04 -15.74
N TYR A 63 11.75 -3.06 -14.83
CA TYR A 63 11.74 -2.17 -13.66
C TYR A 63 12.77 -2.58 -12.60
N ASN A 64 13.04 -3.88 -12.42
CA ASN A 64 14.02 -4.35 -11.43
C ASN A 64 15.45 -4.41 -11.96
N LEU A 65 15.70 -4.15 -13.26
CA LEU A 65 17.02 -4.29 -13.89
C LEU A 65 18.15 -3.59 -13.13
N ARG A 66 17.86 -2.44 -12.51
CA ARG A 66 18.82 -1.63 -11.74
C ARG A 66 18.50 -1.57 -10.24
N SER A 67 17.52 -2.34 -9.80
CA SER A 67 17.19 -2.44 -8.38
C SER A 67 18.28 -3.23 -7.67
N ARG A 68 18.77 -2.70 -6.55
CA ARG A 68 19.69 -3.42 -5.66
C ARG A 68 18.90 -3.86 -4.43
N PRO A 69 18.73 -5.17 -4.19
CA PRO A 69 18.07 -5.64 -2.99
C PRO A 69 19.01 -5.38 -1.80
N VAL A 70 18.72 -4.32 -1.04
CA VAL A 70 19.44 -4.02 0.20
C VAL A 70 18.55 -4.43 1.36
N LYS A 71 19.04 -5.37 2.16
CA LYS A 71 18.41 -5.78 3.41
C LYS A 71 19.32 -5.37 4.55
N PHE A 72 18.72 -4.78 5.57
CA PHE A 72 19.45 -4.39 6.75
C PHE A 72 18.92 -5.11 7.98
N HIS A 73 19.76 -5.24 9.00
CA HIS A 73 19.44 -5.95 10.22
C HIS A 73 19.33 -4.98 11.42
N PRO A 74 18.45 -5.25 12.40
CA PRO A 74 18.43 -4.51 13.66
C PRO A 74 19.81 -4.52 14.33
N GLY A 75 20.21 -3.39 14.92
CA GLY A 75 21.52 -3.21 15.54
C GLY A 75 22.64 -2.81 14.58
N GLN A 76 22.45 -2.91 13.26
CA GLN A 76 23.45 -2.52 12.27
C GLN A 76 23.64 -1.00 12.25
N ILE A 77 24.90 -0.56 12.23
CA ILE A 77 25.27 0.84 12.01
C ILE A 77 25.20 1.13 10.52
N VAL A 78 24.44 2.15 10.15
CA VAL A 78 24.15 2.54 8.77
C VAL A 78 24.19 4.06 8.63
N TYR A 79 24.30 4.54 7.40
CA TYR A 79 24.32 5.96 7.08
C TYR A 79 22.99 6.38 6.46
N ARG A 80 22.22 7.22 7.16
CA ARG A 80 20.99 7.81 6.61
C ARG A 80 21.28 9.10 5.87
N ARG A 81 20.50 9.40 4.85
CA ARG A 81 20.55 10.69 4.15
C ARG A 81 20.13 11.83 5.07
N ASN A 82 20.87 12.93 5.01
CA ASN A 82 20.52 14.15 5.71
C ASN A 82 19.56 15.00 4.84
N PHE A 83 18.45 15.44 5.45
CA PHE A 83 17.45 16.30 4.81
C PHE A 83 17.39 17.71 5.43
N HIS A 84 18.37 18.07 6.26
CA HIS A 84 18.43 19.39 6.88
C HIS A 84 18.61 20.50 5.83
N LEU A 85 17.73 21.49 5.87
CA LEU A 85 17.71 22.62 4.94
C LEU A 85 18.71 23.71 5.36
N SER A 86 19.13 24.55 4.42
CA SER A 86 19.99 25.70 4.74
C SER A 86 19.25 26.66 5.66
N ASN A 87 19.93 27.12 6.70
CA ASN A 87 19.39 28.06 7.67
C ASN A 87 20.40 29.17 7.95
N ALA A 88 20.04 30.40 7.59
CA ALA A 88 20.91 31.56 7.78
C ALA A 88 21.12 31.91 9.26
N ALA A 89 20.09 31.73 10.11
CA ALA A 89 20.17 32.04 11.53
C ALA A 89 21.17 31.12 12.26
N GLU A 90 21.16 29.84 11.90
CA GLU A 90 22.10 28.83 12.41
C GLU A 90 23.45 28.84 11.68
N LYS A 91 23.63 29.76 10.71
CA LYS A 91 24.81 29.83 9.82
C LYS A 91 25.10 28.48 9.12
N TYR A 92 24.05 27.71 8.85
CA TYR A 92 24.15 26.39 8.23
C TYR A 92 23.82 26.46 6.73
N ASN A 93 24.71 25.91 5.90
CA ASN A 93 24.50 25.77 4.47
C ASN A 93 24.39 24.29 4.10
N ALA A 94 23.20 23.85 3.67
CA ALA A 94 22.94 22.47 3.30
C ALA A 94 23.80 21.95 2.13
N LYS A 95 24.28 22.85 1.26
CA LYS A 95 25.18 22.47 0.16
C LYS A 95 26.57 22.04 0.65
N LEU A 96 27.02 22.61 1.77
CA LEU A 96 28.32 22.32 2.39
C LEU A 96 28.20 21.37 3.59
N GLY A 97 26.98 21.07 4.03
CA GLY A 97 26.72 20.18 5.16
C GLY A 97 26.98 18.70 4.86
N LYS A 98 27.02 17.89 5.92
CA LYS A 98 27.15 16.43 5.80
C LYS A 98 25.94 15.85 5.06
N LYS A 99 26.21 15.11 3.97
CA LYS A 99 25.19 14.48 3.13
C LYS A 99 24.53 13.27 3.79
N PHE A 100 25.28 12.55 4.60
CA PHE A 100 24.83 11.38 5.34
C PHE A 100 25.20 11.50 6.82
N LEU A 101 24.40 10.88 7.68
CA LEU A 101 24.54 10.85 9.12
C LEU A 101 24.51 9.41 9.63
N ASP A 102 25.37 9.12 10.58
CA ASP A 102 25.54 7.81 11.19
C ASP A 102 24.35 7.53 12.11
N CYS A 103 23.77 6.35 12.00
CA CYS A 103 22.62 5.92 12.78
C CYS A 103 22.62 4.39 12.90
N ARG A 104 21.75 3.86 13.75
CA ARG A 104 21.56 2.43 13.95
C ARG A 104 20.14 2.06 13.57
N ILE A 105 19.95 0.86 13.06
CA ILE A 105 18.61 0.32 12.80
C ILE A 105 18.02 -0.23 14.09
N SER A 106 16.88 0.30 14.49
CA SER A 106 16.16 -0.15 15.68
C SER A 106 15.28 -1.36 15.37
N LYS A 107 14.38 -1.23 14.37
CA LYS A 107 13.51 -2.32 13.92
C LYS A 107 13.18 -2.27 12.44
N ILE A 108 12.77 -3.41 11.90
CA ILE A 108 12.24 -3.54 10.54
C ILE A 108 10.72 -3.34 10.61
N VAL A 109 10.20 -2.33 9.92
CA VAL A 109 8.75 -1.99 9.93
C VAL A 109 8.04 -2.64 8.74
N GLY A 110 8.71 -2.72 7.59
CA GLY A 110 8.16 -3.34 6.38
C GLY A 110 9.27 -3.71 5.40
N ALA A 111 8.90 -4.17 4.21
CA ALA A 111 9.84 -4.70 3.22
C ALA A 111 11.01 -3.76 2.91
N ASN A 112 10.73 -2.45 2.80
CA ASN A 112 11.73 -1.41 2.52
C ASN A 112 11.70 -0.26 3.54
N LEU A 113 11.07 -0.44 4.71
CA LEU A 113 10.92 0.60 5.72
C LEU A 113 11.56 0.14 7.04
N TYR A 114 12.44 0.99 7.56
CA TYR A 114 13.23 0.71 8.75
C TYR A 114 13.08 1.86 9.74
N GLU A 115 12.93 1.56 11.02
CA GLU A 115 13.01 2.56 12.07
C GLU A 115 14.47 2.73 12.49
N LEU A 116 14.92 3.97 12.55
CA LEU A 116 16.29 4.32 12.88
C LEU A 116 16.36 4.96 14.27
N GLU A 117 17.47 4.72 14.93
CA GLU A 117 17.87 5.37 16.17
C GLU A 117 19.24 6.02 16.00
N ASP A 118 19.46 7.11 16.72
CA ASP A 118 20.76 7.76 16.79
C ASP A 118 21.78 6.86 17.52
N THR A 119 23.07 7.16 17.41
CA THR A 119 24.11 6.42 18.15
C THR A 119 23.91 6.47 19.68
N ASN A 120 23.19 7.48 20.15
CA ASN A 120 22.81 7.68 21.55
C ASN A 120 21.46 7.03 21.94
N GLY A 121 20.83 6.26 21.04
CA GLY A 121 19.57 5.55 21.31
C GLY A 121 18.31 6.42 21.21
N ARG A 122 18.39 7.63 20.63
CA ARG A 122 17.19 8.45 20.37
C ARG A 122 16.50 8.00 19.09
N PRO A 123 15.18 7.79 19.08
CA PRO A 123 14.47 7.42 17.85
C PRO A 123 14.50 8.59 16.85
N LEU A 124 14.92 8.32 15.61
CA LEU A 124 14.97 9.28 14.51
C LEU A 124 13.73 9.19 13.62
N GLY A 125 13.00 8.07 13.67
CA GLY A 125 11.80 7.82 12.89
C GLY A 125 11.98 6.74 11.81
N THR A 126 11.03 6.65 10.90
CA THR A 126 10.99 5.61 9.85
C THR A 126 11.55 6.13 8.53
N TYR A 127 12.45 5.36 7.92
CA TYR A 127 13.13 5.69 6.68
C TYR A 127 13.01 4.58 5.65
N HIS A 128 12.99 4.96 4.37
CA HIS A 128 12.99 4.02 3.26
C HIS A 128 14.42 3.51 2.98
N ALA A 129 14.55 2.24 2.60
CA ALA A 129 15.84 1.58 2.30
C ALA A 129 16.71 2.37 1.30
N LYS A 130 16.08 3.11 0.38
CA LYS A 130 16.75 3.95 -0.63
C LYS A 130 17.58 5.09 -0.04
N ASP A 131 17.21 5.57 1.15
CA ASP A 131 17.83 6.72 1.82
C ASP A 131 18.83 6.27 2.89
N ILE A 132 19.12 4.96 2.97
CA ILE A 132 20.05 4.33 3.89
C ILE A 132 21.18 3.69 3.07
N ARG A 133 22.40 3.77 3.58
CA ARG A 133 23.60 3.14 2.99
C ARG A 133 24.40 2.38 4.03
#